data_AF-A0AAU0KFG4-F1
#
_entry.id   AF-A0AAU0KFG4-F1
#
_cell.length_a   1.000
_cell.length_b   1.000
_cell.length_c   1.000
_cell.angle_alpha   90.00
_cell.angle_beta   90.00
_cell.angle_gamma   90.00
#
_symmetry.space_group_name_H-M   'P 1'
#
loop_
_entity.id
_entity.type
_entity.pdbx_description
1 polymer ?
#
loop_
_entity_poly.entity_id
_entity_poly.type
_entity_poly.pdbx_seq_one_letter_code
_entity_poly.pdbx_strand_id
1 'polypeptide(L)'
;MEDKLLKTVPKISVKIWRPIIEAFDKKMEAACLRRDAYLNKVLEVELNWLDEEVSIPNSQASYDYVLGQLDQLDRKLVSLALSPELTTRLNEICSRKRIVRDAFFNRFFLLLAASPKNIDRLFFGTVEDKWRTEVWSGLKHEGPFFNNVFYPLESTIDPFWAIRSGLDMYTKDEGLEDYIEPTSGKNIRVKRDINTKIITPTDNLYTVIFDRKNLLGLNCYMPDWRIPGNEAEKEYCAKLDELLASLEL
;
A
#
# COMPACT_ATOMS: atom_id res chain seq x y z
N MET A 1 38.19 27.74 -8.95
CA MET A 1 37.48 27.07 -10.05
C MET A 1 37.11 25.69 -9.51
N GLU A 2 36.03 25.63 -8.72
CA GLU A 2 35.56 24.38 -8.15
C GLU A 2 34.83 23.60 -9.23
N ASP A 3 35.41 22.47 -9.59
CA ASP A 3 34.83 21.50 -10.50
C ASP A 3 33.59 20.91 -9.83
N LYS A 4 32.42 21.47 -10.17
CA LYS A 4 31.10 20.93 -9.80
C LYS A 4 30.97 19.59 -10.53
N LEU A 5 31.49 18.53 -9.91
CA LEU A 5 31.10 17.16 -10.20
C LEU A 5 29.58 17.10 -10.08
N LEU A 6 28.89 17.18 -11.22
CA LEU A 6 27.49 16.87 -11.38
C LEU A 6 27.31 15.41 -10.93
N LYS A 7 27.12 15.20 -9.62
CA LYS A 7 26.76 13.89 -9.07
C LYS A 7 25.47 13.48 -9.75
N THR A 8 25.59 12.56 -10.69
CA THR A 8 24.44 11.94 -11.35
C THR A 8 23.56 11.34 -10.27
N VAL A 9 22.34 11.83 -10.13
CA VAL A 9 21.35 11.27 -9.21
C VAL A 9 21.22 9.78 -9.55
N PRO A 10 21.46 8.87 -8.58
CA PRO A 10 21.42 7.44 -8.84
C PRO A 10 20.02 7.05 -9.35
N LYS A 11 20.00 6.24 -10.42
CA LYS A 11 18.75 5.74 -10.98
C LYS A 11 18.45 4.37 -10.41
N ILE A 12 17.30 4.24 -9.78
CA ILE A 12 16.74 2.93 -9.44
C ILE A 12 15.96 2.41 -10.65
N SER A 13 16.05 1.10 -10.91
CA SER A 13 15.27 0.44 -11.95
C SER A 13 14.26 -0.51 -11.31
N VAL A 14 12.99 -0.38 -11.71
CA VAL A 14 11.84 -1.11 -11.18
C VAL A 14 10.95 -1.58 -12.32
N LYS A 15 10.30 -2.73 -12.18
CA LYS A 15 9.40 -3.27 -13.22
C LYS A 15 7.96 -2.93 -12.89
N ILE A 16 7.32 -2.10 -13.71
CA ILE A 16 5.94 -1.63 -13.51
C ILE A 16 5.03 -2.22 -14.58
N TRP A 17 3.86 -2.71 -14.18
CA TRP A 17 2.83 -3.25 -15.06
C TRP A 17 2.42 -2.20 -16.08
N ARG A 18 2.51 -2.57 -17.37
CA ARG A 18 2.43 -1.64 -18.49
C ARG A 18 1.19 -0.73 -18.48
N PRO A 19 -0.04 -1.23 -18.22
CA PRO A 19 -1.23 -0.37 -18.22
C PRO A 19 -1.17 0.73 -17.15
N ILE A 20 -0.55 0.44 -16.00
CA ILE A 20 -0.44 1.41 -14.90
C ILE A 20 0.54 2.53 -15.28
N ILE A 21 1.75 2.17 -15.74
CA ILE A 21 2.76 3.18 -16.07
C ILE A 21 2.31 4.05 -17.25
N GLU A 22 1.64 3.49 -18.25
CA GLU A 22 1.10 4.26 -19.37
C GLU A 22 -0.02 5.21 -18.95
N ALA A 23 -0.90 4.78 -18.03
CA ALA A 23 -1.94 5.65 -17.48
C ALA A 23 -1.35 6.78 -16.62
N PHE A 24 -0.32 6.47 -15.83
CA PHE A 24 0.39 7.44 -15.03
C PHE A 24 1.13 8.47 -15.89
N ASP A 25 1.88 8.04 -16.90
CA ASP A 25 2.63 8.92 -17.79
C ASP A 25 1.69 9.93 -18.49
N LYS A 26 0.51 9.48 -18.96
CA LYS A 26 -0.52 10.37 -19.53
C LYS A 26 -1.02 11.43 -18.53
N LYS A 27 -1.22 11.05 -17.27
CA LYS A 27 -1.66 12.00 -16.22
C LYS A 27 -0.56 13.00 -15.87
N MET A 28 0.69 12.55 -15.83
CA MET A 28 1.85 13.40 -15.57
C MET A 28 2.04 14.44 -16.68
N GLU A 29 1.88 14.04 -17.94
CA GLU A 29 1.91 14.93 -19.09
C GLU A 29 0.76 15.95 -19.02
N ALA A 30 -0.47 15.49 -18.78
CA ALA A 30 -1.64 16.37 -18.66
C ALA A 30 -1.53 17.37 -17.49
N ALA A 31 -0.84 17.00 -16.41
CA ALA A 31 -0.59 17.87 -15.26
C ALA A 31 0.64 18.79 -15.44
N CYS A 32 1.39 18.67 -16.55
CA CYS A 32 2.63 19.40 -16.80
C CYS A 32 3.69 19.23 -15.69
N LEU A 33 3.71 18.06 -15.03
CA LEU A 33 4.59 17.80 -13.89
C LEU A 33 5.83 17.00 -14.31
N ARG A 34 6.99 17.31 -13.71
CA ARG A 34 8.20 16.49 -13.87
C ARG A 34 8.12 15.25 -12.99
N ARG A 35 7.98 14.08 -13.64
CA ARG A 35 7.82 12.77 -13.00
C ARG A 35 8.73 12.51 -11.80
N ASP A 36 10.04 12.48 -12.01
CA ASP A 36 10.96 12.05 -10.96
C ASP A 36 10.98 13.05 -9.79
N ALA A 37 10.81 14.36 -10.05
CA ALA A 37 10.71 15.38 -9.00
C ALA A 37 9.44 15.20 -8.16
N TYR A 38 8.31 14.94 -8.81
CA TYR A 38 7.04 14.66 -8.14
C TYR A 38 7.11 13.38 -7.30
N LEU A 39 7.62 12.28 -7.88
CA LEU A 39 7.75 10.99 -7.18
C LEU A 39 8.69 11.07 -5.97
N ASN A 40 9.82 11.79 -6.05
CA ASN A 40 10.67 12.03 -4.88
C ASN A 40 9.86 12.65 -3.74
N LYS A 41 9.10 13.71 -4.05
CA LYS A 41 8.37 14.45 -3.01
C LYS A 41 7.25 13.63 -2.38
N VAL A 42 6.53 12.85 -3.18
CA VAL A 42 5.49 11.94 -2.68
C VAL A 42 6.13 10.82 -1.84
N LEU A 43 7.22 10.21 -2.30
CA LEU A 43 7.88 9.10 -1.60
C LEU A 43 8.50 9.51 -0.25
N GLU A 44 8.89 10.77 -0.05
CA GLU A 44 9.30 11.28 1.27
C GLU A 44 8.26 11.01 2.36
N VAL A 45 6.99 11.17 2.02
CA VAL A 45 5.86 10.95 2.93
C VAL A 45 5.42 9.49 2.89
N GLU A 46 5.28 8.92 1.70
CA GLU A 46 4.74 7.56 1.51
C GLU A 46 5.59 6.46 2.13
N LEU A 47 6.92 6.63 2.23
CA LEU A 47 7.75 5.65 2.90
C LEU A 47 7.53 5.63 4.43
N ASN A 48 7.08 6.74 5.06
CA ASN A 48 6.65 6.71 6.46
C ASN A 48 5.40 5.84 6.58
N TRP A 49 4.39 6.10 5.74
CA TRP A 49 3.14 5.35 5.74
C TRP A 49 3.34 3.87 5.43
N LEU A 50 4.19 3.51 4.46
CA LEU A 50 4.52 2.10 4.21
C LEU A 50 5.16 1.45 5.44
N ASP A 51 6.05 2.18 6.15
CA ASP A 51 6.72 1.69 7.35
C ASP A 51 5.78 1.63 8.59
N GLU A 52 4.69 2.36 8.59
CA GLU A 52 3.70 2.30 9.68
C GLU A 52 2.60 1.27 9.39
N GLU A 53 2.03 1.29 8.19
CA GLU A 53 0.87 0.49 7.82
C GLU A 53 1.19 -1.01 7.75
N VAL A 54 2.32 -1.40 7.14
CA VAL A 54 2.74 -2.81 7.07
C VAL A 54 3.41 -3.22 8.39
N SER A 55 2.70 -3.12 9.50
CA SER A 55 3.24 -3.21 10.86
C SER A 55 3.86 -4.57 11.20
N ILE A 56 3.42 -5.63 10.52
CA ILE A 56 3.93 -7.00 10.66
C ILE A 56 4.68 -7.38 9.37
N PRO A 57 5.95 -7.84 9.46
CA PRO A 57 6.67 -8.36 8.31
C PRO A 57 5.96 -9.55 7.65
N ASN A 58 5.93 -9.60 6.32
CA ASN A 58 5.44 -10.77 5.58
C ASN A 58 6.25 -12.02 5.92
N SER A 59 5.76 -13.23 5.69
CA SER A 59 6.61 -14.43 5.71
C SER A 59 7.47 -14.52 4.43
N GLN A 60 8.39 -15.49 4.37
CA GLN A 60 9.10 -15.79 3.12
C GLN A 60 8.15 -16.37 2.05
N ALA A 61 7.20 -17.22 2.45
CA ALA A 61 6.21 -17.78 1.53
C ALA A 61 5.34 -16.69 0.89
N SER A 62 4.96 -15.69 1.69
CA SER A 62 4.24 -14.49 1.23
C SER A 62 5.04 -13.69 0.23
N TYR A 63 6.32 -13.42 0.53
CA TYR A 63 7.23 -12.73 -0.40
C TYR A 63 7.33 -13.47 -1.74
N ASP A 64 7.61 -14.78 -1.70
CA ASP A 64 7.78 -15.61 -2.90
C ASP A 64 6.48 -15.70 -3.71
N TYR A 65 5.33 -15.79 -3.04
CA TYR A 65 4.03 -15.80 -3.68
C TYR A 65 3.75 -14.49 -4.42
N VAL A 66 3.88 -13.34 -3.75
CA VAL A 66 3.67 -12.03 -4.38
C VAL A 66 4.63 -11.81 -5.55
N LEU A 67 5.89 -12.23 -5.41
CA LEU A 67 6.87 -12.17 -6.50
C LEU A 67 6.43 -13.01 -7.70
N GLY A 68 5.99 -14.25 -7.48
CA GLY A 68 5.47 -15.12 -8.54
C GLY A 68 4.20 -14.59 -9.21
N GLN A 69 3.34 -13.86 -8.47
CA GLN A 69 2.18 -13.18 -9.05
C GLN A 69 2.58 -11.97 -9.92
N LEU A 70 3.62 -11.23 -9.54
CA LEU A 70 4.16 -10.14 -10.36
C LEU A 70 4.79 -10.63 -11.66
N ASP A 71 5.45 -11.78 -11.63
CA ASP A 71 6.10 -12.36 -12.81
C ASP A 71 5.11 -12.75 -13.91
N GLN A 72 3.82 -12.91 -13.58
CA GLN A 72 2.74 -13.16 -14.54
C GLN A 72 2.27 -11.89 -15.29
N LEU A 73 2.69 -10.70 -14.86
CA LEU A 73 2.26 -9.42 -15.46
C LEU A 73 3.25 -8.96 -16.55
N ASP A 74 2.73 -8.37 -17.63
CA ASP A 74 3.56 -7.65 -18.61
C ASP A 74 4.10 -6.35 -18.02
N ARG A 75 5.31 -6.40 -17.46
CA ARG A 75 5.95 -5.29 -16.78
C ARG A 75 7.05 -4.66 -17.64
N LYS A 76 7.03 -3.34 -17.70
CA LYS A 76 8.06 -2.49 -18.33
C LYS A 76 9.11 -2.10 -17.29
N LEU A 77 10.39 -2.17 -17.66
CA LEU A 77 11.46 -1.62 -16.84
C LEU A 77 11.41 -0.09 -16.88
N VAL A 78 11.31 0.54 -15.72
CA VAL A 78 11.25 1.99 -15.55
C VAL A 78 12.44 2.42 -14.69
N SER A 79 13.22 3.37 -15.17
CA SER A 79 14.28 4.01 -14.41
C SER A 79 13.78 5.31 -13.79
N LEU A 80 13.94 5.45 -12.47
CA LEU A 80 13.55 6.62 -11.68
C LEU A 80 14.79 7.25 -11.06
N ALA A 81 14.97 8.56 -11.22
CA ALA A 81 16.00 9.32 -10.51
C ALA A 81 15.48 9.74 -9.14
N LEU A 82 15.73 8.92 -8.13
CA LEU A 82 15.35 9.19 -6.74
C LEU A 82 16.57 9.65 -5.93
N SER A 83 16.35 10.39 -4.85
CA SER A 83 17.43 10.73 -3.93
C SER A 83 18.06 9.46 -3.33
N PRO A 84 19.39 9.46 -3.10
CA PRO A 84 20.07 8.32 -2.46
C PRO A 84 19.48 7.96 -1.10
N GLU A 85 19.04 8.95 -0.33
CA GLU A 85 18.45 8.80 0.99
C GLU A 85 17.13 8.03 0.89
N LEU A 86 16.24 8.41 -0.03
CA LEU A 86 14.96 7.71 -0.26
C LEU A 86 15.18 6.28 -0.75
N THR A 87 16.16 6.08 -1.64
CA THR A 87 16.48 4.74 -2.17
C THR A 87 16.98 3.81 -1.07
N THR A 88 17.87 4.32 -0.21
CA THR A 88 18.40 3.57 0.94
C THR A 88 17.29 3.20 1.90
N ARG A 89 16.44 4.17 2.25
CA ARG A 89 15.30 3.98 3.13
C ARG A 89 14.29 2.99 2.58
N LEU A 90 13.94 3.10 1.29
CA LEU A 90 13.04 2.15 0.63
C LEU A 90 13.58 0.72 0.71
N ASN A 91 14.86 0.51 0.39
CA ASN A 91 15.45 -0.82 0.43
C ASN A 91 15.50 -1.38 1.85
N GLU A 92 15.77 -0.54 2.85
CA GLU A 92 15.72 -0.91 4.27
C GLU A 92 14.32 -1.39 4.69
N ILE A 93 13.27 -0.60 4.42
CA ILE A 93 11.88 -0.95 4.73
C ILE A 93 11.48 -2.25 4.02
N CYS A 94 11.73 -2.35 2.70
CA CYS A 94 11.37 -3.53 1.92
C CYS A 94 12.09 -4.79 2.42
N SER A 95 13.36 -4.67 2.80
CA SER A 95 14.13 -5.80 3.33
C SER A 95 13.61 -6.22 4.71
N ARG A 96 13.46 -5.28 5.65
CA ARG A 96 13.01 -5.55 7.02
C ARG A 96 11.61 -6.15 7.06
N LYS A 97 10.70 -5.65 6.22
CA LYS A 97 9.30 -6.10 6.18
C LYS A 97 9.02 -7.22 5.20
N ARG A 98 10.04 -7.68 4.47
CA ARG A 98 9.90 -8.66 3.37
C ARG A 98 8.80 -8.24 2.38
N ILE A 99 8.92 -7.02 1.88
CA ILE A 99 8.04 -6.48 0.83
C ILE A 99 8.77 -6.58 -0.50
N VAL A 100 8.12 -7.14 -1.52
CA VAL A 100 8.64 -7.12 -2.88
C VAL A 100 8.63 -5.67 -3.37
N ARG A 101 9.81 -5.07 -3.62
CA ARG A 101 9.93 -3.65 -4.01
C ARG A 101 9.09 -3.29 -5.23
N ASP A 102 9.06 -4.19 -6.22
CA ASP A 102 8.22 -4.00 -7.40
C ASP A 102 6.73 -4.03 -7.06
N ALA A 103 6.28 -4.83 -6.08
CA ALA A 103 4.88 -4.83 -5.64
C ALA A 103 4.49 -3.47 -5.06
N PHE A 104 5.35 -2.91 -4.20
CA PHE A 104 5.17 -1.58 -3.64
C PHE A 104 5.04 -0.54 -4.75
N PHE A 105 5.97 -0.49 -5.70
CA PHE A 105 5.88 0.49 -6.77
C PHE A 105 4.65 0.26 -7.66
N ASN A 106 4.30 -0.98 -8.00
CA ASN A 106 3.11 -1.23 -8.81
C ASN A 106 1.84 -0.75 -8.09
N ARG A 107 1.72 -0.96 -6.76
CA ARG A 107 0.62 -0.43 -5.96
C ARG A 107 0.65 1.09 -5.88
N PHE A 108 1.81 1.68 -5.63
CA PHE A 108 2.00 3.12 -5.56
C PHE A 108 1.60 3.82 -6.88
N PHE A 109 2.11 3.32 -8.01
CA PHE A 109 1.73 3.84 -9.32
C PHE A 109 0.25 3.56 -9.65
N LEU A 110 -0.31 2.43 -9.23
CA LEU A 110 -1.75 2.18 -9.37
C LEU A 110 -2.56 3.27 -8.66
N LEU A 111 -2.20 3.61 -7.42
CA LEU A 111 -2.90 4.62 -6.63
C LEU A 111 -2.82 6.02 -7.27
N LEU A 112 -1.67 6.39 -7.86
CA LEU A 112 -1.52 7.64 -8.60
C LEU A 112 -2.28 7.65 -9.95
N ALA A 113 -2.43 6.48 -10.59
CA ALA A 113 -2.99 6.37 -11.93
C ALA A 113 -4.48 6.00 -11.98
N ALA A 114 -5.01 5.38 -10.92
CA ALA A 114 -6.35 4.84 -10.90
C ALA A 114 -7.41 5.94 -11.03
N SER A 115 -8.53 5.59 -11.67
CA SER A 115 -9.71 6.44 -11.65
C SER A 115 -10.39 6.36 -10.27
N PRO A 116 -11.16 7.39 -9.87
CA PRO A 116 -11.93 7.36 -8.63
C PRO A 116 -12.77 6.08 -8.50
N LYS A 117 -13.49 5.68 -9.56
CA LYS A 117 -14.30 4.45 -9.58
C LYS A 117 -13.48 3.18 -9.30
N ASN A 118 -12.23 3.13 -9.75
CA ASN A 118 -11.37 1.99 -9.46
C ASN A 118 -10.93 1.98 -7.99
N ILE A 119 -10.65 3.15 -7.40
CA ILE A 119 -10.35 3.26 -5.96
C ILE A 119 -11.55 2.79 -5.13
N ASP A 120 -12.76 3.23 -5.45
CA ASP A 120 -13.99 2.80 -4.76
C ASP A 120 -14.12 1.28 -4.77
N ARG A 121 -13.94 0.68 -5.95
CA ARG A 121 -14.06 -0.76 -6.12
C ARG A 121 -12.92 -1.57 -5.49
N LEU A 122 -11.78 -0.95 -5.21
CA LEU A 122 -10.61 -1.63 -4.63
C LEU A 122 -10.61 -1.57 -3.10
N PHE A 123 -11.01 -0.44 -2.53
CA PHE A 123 -10.90 -0.18 -1.09
C PHE A 123 -12.25 -0.09 -0.37
N PHE A 124 -13.33 0.23 -1.09
CA PHE A 124 -14.61 0.59 -0.51
C PHE A 124 -15.78 -0.13 -1.18
N GLY A 125 -15.57 -1.36 -1.69
CA GLY A 125 -16.56 -2.07 -2.52
C GLY A 125 -17.93 -2.27 -1.86
N THR A 126 -18.02 -2.20 -0.53
CA THR A 126 -19.27 -2.30 0.24
C THR A 126 -20.04 -0.98 0.34
N VAL A 127 -19.35 0.16 0.30
CA VAL A 127 -19.93 1.51 0.50
C VAL A 127 -19.80 2.42 -0.74
N GLU A 128 -19.12 1.93 -1.77
CA GLU A 128 -18.88 2.54 -3.09
C GLU A 128 -18.29 3.95 -3.02
N ASP A 129 -19.06 5.00 -3.33
CA ASP A 129 -18.59 6.39 -3.39
C ASP A 129 -18.95 7.20 -2.13
N LYS A 130 -19.79 6.65 -1.25
CA LYS A 130 -20.30 7.34 -0.03
C LYS A 130 -19.17 7.78 0.90
N TRP A 131 -18.10 6.98 0.99
CA TRP A 131 -16.93 7.30 1.82
C TRP A 131 -16.34 8.67 1.51
N ARG A 132 -16.37 9.13 0.25
CA ARG A 132 -15.83 10.45 -0.11
C ARG A 132 -16.64 11.56 0.53
N THR A 133 -17.96 11.44 0.52
CA THR A 133 -18.87 12.42 1.11
C THR A 133 -18.73 12.44 2.63
N GLU A 134 -18.51 11.28 3.24
CA GLU A 134 -18.27 11.15 4.69
C GLU A 134 -16.92 11.73 5.11
N VAL A 135 -15.84 11.39 4.40
CA VAL A 135 -14.51 12.00 4.56
C VAL A 135 -14.58 13.51 4.39
N TRP A 136 -15.28 13.98 3.35
CA TRP A 136 -15.48 15.41 3.13
C TRP A 136 -16.23 16.06 4.29
N SER A 137 -17.32 15.45 4.76
CA SER A 137 -18.15 16.02 5.81
C SER A 137 -17.46 16.05 7.17
N GLY A 138 -16.66 15.03 7.47
CA GLY A 138 -15.90 14.91 8.71
C GLY A 138 -14.65 15.80 8.75
N LEU A 139 -13.94 15.95 7.63
CA LEU A 139 -12.61 16.57 7.59
C LEU A 139 -12.55 17.92 6.88
N LYS A 140 -13.69 18.47 6.40
CA LYS A 140 -13.76 19.82 5.80
C LYS A 140 -13.21 20.94 6.68
N HIS A 141 -13.07 20.71 7.98
CA HIS A 141 -12.52 21.66 8.94
C HIS A 141 -11.05 21.41 9.31
N GLU A 142 -10.41 20.39 8.74
CA GLU A 142 -9.04 20.00 9.09
C GLU A 142 -7.98 20.66 8.20
N GLY A 143 -6.79 20.82 8.78
CA GLY A 143 -5.64 21.49 8.15
C GLY A 143 -5.22 20.93 6.78
N PRO A 144 -5.15 19.61 6.56
CA PRO A 144 -4.80 19.05 5.25
C PRO A 144 -5.77 19.46 4.15
N PHE A 145 -7.06 19.60 4.48
CA PHE A 145 -8.06 20.05 3.53
C PHE A 145 -7.85 21.52 3.15
N PHE A 146 -7.74 22.41 4.14
CA PHE A 146 -7.52 23.83 3.89
C PHE A 146 -6.21 24.09 3.14
N ASN A 147 -5.11 23.45 3.54
CA ASN A 147 -3.81 23.70 2.93
C ASN A 147 -3.76 23.25 1.46
N ASN A 148 -4.35 22.10 1.15
CA ASN A 148 -4.34 21.57 -0.21
C ASN A 148 -5.27 22.34 -1.17
N VAL A 149 -6.33 22.96 -0.65
CA VAL A 149 -7.29 23.74 -1.45
C VAL A 149 -6.83 25.19 -1.63
N PHE A 150 -6.33 25.83 -0.58
CA PHE A 150 -6.02 27.26 -0.59
C PHE A 150 -4.54 27.59 -0.83
N TYR A 151 -3.61 26.65 -0.59
CA TYR A 151 -2.17 26.86 -0.74
C TYR A 151 -1.53 25.82 -1.68
N PRO A 152 -1.84 25.87 -2.99
CA PRO A 152 -1.46 24.82 -3.94
C PRO A 152 0.06 24.58 -4.06
N LEU A 153 0.88 25.58 -3.75
CA LEU A 153 2.35 25.48 -3.82
C LEU A 153 3.04 25.24 -2.46
N GLU A 154 2.29 25.33 -1.35
CA GLU A 154 2.80 25.11 0.01
C GLU A 154 2.22 23.83 0.64
N SER A 155 1.42 23.09 -0.14
CA SER A 155 0.78 21.86 0.29
C SER A 155 1.79 20.80 0.72
N THR A 156 1.56 20.21 1.90
CA THR A 156 2.20 18.96 2.29
C THR A 156 1.72 17.88 1.34
N ILE A 157 2.62 17.34 0.52
CA ILE A 157 2.26 16.33 -0.49
C ILE A 157 1.99 14.98 0.18
N ASP A 158 0.71 14.69 0.41
CA ASP A 158 0.20 13.34 0.74
C ASP A 158 -0.97 13.06 -0.21
N PRO A 159 -0.77 12.51 -1.41
CA PRO A 159 -1.85 12.35 -2.38
C PRO A 159 -2.91 11.32 -1.95
N PHE A 160 -2.65 10.50 -0.93
CA PHE A 160 -3.55 9.42 -0.53
C PHE A 160 -4.21 9.64 0.83
N TRP A 161 -4.02 10.80 1.47
CA TRP A 161 -4.60 11.14 2.76
C TRP A 161 -6.10 10.82 2.81
N ALA A 162 -6.86 11.17 1.77
CA ALA A 162 -8.31 10.97 1.75
C ALA A 162 -8.68 9.48 1.77
N ILE A 163 -7.93 8.63 1.06
CA ILE A 163 -8.16 7.17 1.05
C ILE A 163 -7.85 6.60 2.43
N ARG A 164 -6.74 7.01 3.05
CA ARG A 164 -6.39 6.60 4.43
C ARG A 164 -7.45 7.01 5.43
N SER A 165 -7.93 8.27 5.35
CA SER A 165 -9.02 8.75 6.20
C SER A 165 -10.29 7.95 6.01
N GLY A 166 -10.64 7.61 4.76
CA GLY A 166 -11.76 6.73 4.47
C GLY A 166 -11.59 5.37 5.13
N LEU A 167 -10.45 4.72 4.94
CA LEU A 167 -10.15 3.42 5.55
C LEU A 167 -10.20 3.49 7.10
N ASP A 168 -9.64 4.52 7.73
CA ASP A 168 -9.72 4.71 9.19
C ASP A 168 -11.16 4.89 9.68
N MET A 169 -12.05 5.50 8.89
CA MET A 169 -13.47 5.61 9.25
C MET A 169 -14.18 4.25 9.26
N TYR A 170 -13.87 3.36 8.31
CA TYR A 170 -14.53 2.04 8.20
C TYR A 170 -13.83 0.89 8.94
N THR A 171 -12.57 1.07 9.36
CA THR A 171 -11.83 0.07 10.15
C THR A 171 -12.01 0.19 11.66
N LYS A 172 -12.56 1.32 12.15
CA LYS A 172 -12.79 1.54 13.60
C LYS A 172 -13.71 0.52 14.25
N ASP A 173 -14.59 -0.13 13.49
CA ASP A 173 -15.58 -1.09 13.99
C ASP A 173 -15.10 -2.56 13.93
N GLU A 174 -13.85 -2.82 13.53
CA GLU A 174 -13.37 -4.19 13.24
C GLU A 174 -12.71 -4.91 14.45
N GLY A 175 -12.99 -4.48 15.68
CA GLY A 175 -12.51 -5.19 16.87
C GLY A 175 -10.97 -5.25 16.98
N LEU A 176 -10.29 -4.15 16.66
CA LEU A 176 -8.83 -4.06 16.70
C LEU A 176 -8.28 -4.26 18.11
N GLU A 177 -7.15 -4.96 18.21
CA GLU A 177 -6.45 -5.20 19.48
C GLU A 177 -5.09 -4.52 19.49
N ASP A 178 -4.66 -4.07 20.67
CA ASP A 178 -3.28 -3.65 20.91
C ASP A 178 -2.37 -4.88 20.97
N TYR A 179 -1.27 -4.84 20.23
CA TYR A 179 -0.32 -5.93 20.12
C TYR A 179 1.11 -5.40 20.16
N ILE A 180 1.94 -6.03 20.98
CA ILE A 180 3.37 -5.71 21.03
C ILE A 180 4.06 -6.58 19.99
N GLU A 181 4.55 -5.95 18.92
CA GLU A 181 5.24 -6.67 17.86
C GLU A 181 6.57 -7.24 18.40
N PRO A 182 6.79 -8.57 18.32
CA PRO A 182 7.89 -9.22 19.04
C PRO A 182 9.29 -8.75 18.63
N THR A 183 9.47 -8.30 17.38
CA THR A 183 10.79 -7.95 16.84
C THR A 183 11.21 -6.54 17.21
N SER A 184 10.27 -5.60 17.19
CA SER A 184 10.49 -4.16 17.36
C SER A 184 10.07 -3.65 18.74
N GLY A 185 9.26 -4.42 19.48
CA GLY A 185 8.71 -4.04 20.77
C GLY A 185 7.69 -2.89 20.68
N LYS A 186 7.27 -2.50 19.48
CA LYS A 186 6.30 -1.42 19.27
C LYS A 186 4.89 -1.92 19.57
N ASN A 187 4.09 -1.08 20.22
CA ASN A 187 2.66 -1.30 20.32
C ASN A 187 2.01 -0.91 18.99
N ILE A 188 1.33 -1.86 18.36
CA ILE A 188 0.65 -1.73 17.08
C ILE A 188 -0.78 -2.22 17.20
N ARG A 189 -1.68 -1.66 16.39
CA ARG A 189 -3.05 -2.16 16.26
C ARG A 189 -3.08 -3.27 15.22
N VAL A 190 -3.73 -4.37 15.56
CA VAL A 190 -3.84 -5.56 14.70
C VAL A 190 -5.25 -6.12 14.68
N LYS A 191 -5.54 -6.91 13.66
CA LYS A 191 -6.73 -7.75 13.57
C LYS A 191 -6.34 -9.17 13.96
N ARG A 192 -7.18 -9.81 14.78
CA ARG A 192 -7.17 -11.27 14.93
C ARG A 192 -8.23 -11.87 14.03
N ASP A 193 -7.82 -12.89 13.30
CA ASP A 193 -8.75 -13.65 12.49
C ASP A 193 -9.49 -14.71 13.35
N ILE A 194 -10.46 -15.40 12.75
CA ILE A 194 -11.21 -16.51 13.35
C ILE A 194 -10.29 -17.60 13.94
N ASN A 195 -9.12 -17.76 13.32
CA ASN A 195 -8.00 -18.44 13.92
C ASN A 195 -7.25 -17.43 14.80
N THR A 196 -7.58 -17.36 16.10
CA THR A 196 -7.02 -16.39 17.06
C THR A 196 -5.49 -16.34 17.16
N LYS A 197 -4.79 -17.31 16.55
CA LYS A 197 -3.32 -17.33 16.40
C LYS A 197 -2.82 -16.50 15.23
N ILE A 198 -3.67 -16.21 14.25
CA ILE A 198 -3.35 -15.41 13.06
C ILE A 198 -3.60 -13.95 13.41
N ILE A 199 -2.54 -13.16 13.29
CA ILE A 199 -2.54 -11.73 13.53
C ILE A 199 -2.15 -11.05 12.22
N THR A 200 -2.96 -10.09 11.78
CA THR A 200 -2.68 -9.29 10.59
C THR A 200 -2.70 -7.80 10.93
N PRO A 201 -1.99 -6.94 10.18
CA PRO A 201 -2.14 -5.50 10.30
C PRO A 201 -3.60 -5.05 10.10
N THR A 202 -3.96 -3.89 10.63
CA THR A 202 -5.21 -3.21 10.28
C THR A 202 -5.25 -2.91 8.78
N ASP A 203 -6.45 -2.92 8.20
CA ASP A 203 -6.66 -2.60 6.79
C ASP A 203 -6.34 -1.13 6.53
N ASN A 204 -5.26 -0.91 5.80
CA ASN A 204 -4.75 0.37 5.39
C ASN A 204 -4.38 0.34 3.91
N LEU A 205 -3.92 1.47 3.40
CA LEU A 205 -3.64 1.67 1.99
C LEU A 205 -2.68 0.62 1.40
N TYR A 206 -1.71 0.14 2.18
CA TYR A 206 -0.74 -0.88 1.77
C TYR A 206 -1.03 -2.30 2.29
N THR A 207 -2.02 -2.48 3.18
CA THR A 207 -2.33 -3.79 3.80
C THR A 207 -3.68 -4.37 3.38
N VAL A 208 -4.59 -3.57 2.81
CA VAL A 208 -5.80 -4.09 2.14
C VAL A 208 -5.39 -5.06 1.03
N ILE A 209 -5.97 -6.25 1.03
CA ILE A 209 -5.61 -7.32 0.09
C ILE A 209 -6.44 -7.19 -1.19
N PHE A 210 -5.76 -7.11 -2.33
CA PHE A 210 -6.43 -7.15 -3.64
C PHE A 210 -6.69 -8.58 -4.08
N ASP A 211 -7.92 -9.05 -3.90
CA ASP A 211 -8.35 -10.43 -4.18
C ASP A 211 -8.69 -10.70 -5.68
N ARG A 212 -8.11 -9.91 -6.58
CA ARG A 212 -8.28 -10.10 -8.03
C ARG A 212 -7.01 -10.69 -8.60
N LYS A 213 -7.13 -11.75 -9.39
CA LYS A 213 -6.00 -12.48 -9.98
C LYS A 213 -4.90 -11.58 -10.57
N ASN A 214 -5.28 -10.55 -11.32
CA ASN A 214 -4.32 -9.65 -11.98
C ASN A 214 -3.71 -8.57 -11.05
N LEU A 215 -4.15 -8.50 -9.80
CA LEU A 215 -3.71 -7.53 -8.80
C LEU A 215 -3.04 -8.17 -7.59
N LEU A 216 -3.00 -9.51 -7.49
CA LEU A 216 -2.40 -10.20 -6.36
C LEU A 216 -0.91 -9.85 -6.17
N GLY A 217 -0.18 -9.66 -7.27
CA GLY A 217 1.22 -9.22 -7.25
C GLY A 217 1.44 -7.78 -6.76
N LEU A 218 0.37 -6.99 -6.63
CA LEU A 218 0.46 -5.62 -6.14
C LEU A 218 0.31 -5.52 -4.62
N ASN A 219 0.12 -6.63 -3.90
CA ASN A 219 -0.02 -6.57 -2.45
C ASN A 219 1.32 -6.33 -1.75
N CYS A 220 1.39 -5.32 -0.88
CA CYS A 220 2.57 -5.08 -0.03
C CYS A 220 2.56 -5.96 1.23
N TYR A 221 1.38 -6.42 1.64
CA TYR A 221 1.20 -7.40 2.69
C TYR A 221 0.30 -8.53 2.19
N MET A 222 0.70 -9.78 2.47
CA MET A 222 -0.08 -10.97 2.13
C MET A 222 0.05 -11.97 3.30
N PRO A 223 -1.04 -12.26 4.02
CA PRO A 223 -0.99 -13.23 5.10
C PRO A 223 -0.95 -14.65 4.54
N ASP A 224 -0.27 -15.55 5.25
CA ASP A 224 0.03 -16.90 4.72
C ASP A 224 -1.21 -17.75 4.46
N TRP A 225 -2.29 -17.52 5.21
CA TRP A 225 -3.56 -18.22 5.02
C TRP A 225 -4.29 -17.83 3.73
N ARG A 226 -3.90 -16.73 3.07
CA ARG A 226 -4.39 -16.33 1.75
C ARG A 226 -3.55 -16.92 0.60
N ILE A 227 -2.49 -17.67 0.91
CA ILE A 227 -1.61 -18.26 -0.10
C ILE A 227 -2.11 -19.67 -0.43
N PRO A 228 -2.49 -19.94 -1.69
CA PRO A 228 -2.99 -21.25 -2.10
C PRO A 228 -1.99 -22.37 -1.84
N GLY A 229 -2.43 -23.43 -1.16
CA GLY A 229 -1.66 -24.63 -0.82
C GLY A 229 -0.80 -24.50 0.44
N ASN A 230 -0.75 -23.32 1.09
CA ASN A 230 0.01 -23.12 2.31
C ASN A 230 -0.61 -23.87 3.51
N GLU A 231 0.21 -24.28 4.48
CA GLU A 231 -0.29 -24.92 5.71
C GLU A 231 -1.24 -24.01 6.49
N ALA A 232 -0.96 -22.71 6.55
CA ALA A 232 -1.82 -21.73 7.20
C ALA A 232 -3.19 -21.60 6.53
N GLU A 233 -3.27 -21.78 5.20
CA GLU A 233 -4.56 -21.79 4.47
C GLU A 233 -5.38 -23.01 4.89
N LYS A 234 -4.75 -24.19 4.94
CA LYS A 234 -5.42 -25.43 5.35
C LYS A 234 -5.93 -25.35 6.79
N GLU A 235 -5.11 -24.83 7.71
CA GLU A 235 -5.51 -24.60 9.10
C GLU A 235 -6.66 -23.60 9.22
N TYR A 236 -6.64 -22.54 8.41
CA TYR A 236 -7.70 -21.55 8.37
C TYR A 236 -9.01 -22.16 7.87
N CYS A 237 -9.00 -22.89 6.75
CA CYS A 237 -10.17 -23.58 6.23
C CYS A 237 -10.75 -24.57 7.23
N ALA A 238 -9.92 -25.40 7.88
CA ALA A 238 -10.38 -26.37 8.86
C ALA A 238 -11.10 -25.70 10.05
N LYS A 239 -10.62 -24.55 10.51
CA LYS A 239 -11.27 -23.78 11.59
C LYS A 239 -12.56 -23.10 11.13
N LEU A 240 -12.59 -22.61 9.90
CA LEU A 240 -13.81 -22.06 9.33
C LEU A 240 -14.89 -23.14 9.22
N ASP A 241 -14.52 -24.34 8.77
CA ASP A 241 -15.43 -25.48 8.69
C ASP A 241 -15.95 -25.90 10.08
N GLU A 242 -15.08 -25.92 11.10
CA GLU A 242 -15.48 -26.19 12.50
C GLU A 242 -16.48 -25.14 13.02
N LEU A 243 -16.22 -23.86 12.76
CA LEU A 243 -17.12 -22.76 13.13
C LEU A 243 -18.47 -22.87 12.42
N LEU A 244 -18.48 -23.15 11.11
CA LEU A 244 -19.71 -23.30 10.34
C LEU A 244 -20.51 -24.52 10.80
N ALA A 245 -19.86 -25.64 11.09
CA ALA A 245 -20.52 -26.82 11.66
C ALA A 245 -21.12 -26.55 13.04
N SER A 246 -20.48 -25.69 13.85
CA SER A 246 -21.02 -25.28 15.17
C SER A 246 -22.23 -24.35 15.08
N LEU A 247 -22.45 -23.71 13.92
CA LEU A 247 -23.57 -22.81 13.64
C LEU A 247 -24.76 -23.53 12.98
N GLU A 248 -24.63 -24.81 12.63
CA GLU A 248 -25.79 -25.63 12.25
C GLU A 248 -26.69 -25.82 13.49
N LEU A 249 -27.73 -24.96 13.57
CA LEU A 249 -28.90 -25.06 14.44
C LEU A 249 -29.69 -26.36 14.23
#